data_AF-A0A7C3GGK2-F1
#
_entry.id   AF-A0A7C3GGK2-F1
#
_cell.length_a   1.000
_cell.length_b   1.000
_cell.length_c   1.000
_cell.angle_alpha   90.00
_cell.angle_beta   90.00
_cell.angle_gamma   90.00
#
_symmetry.space_group_name_H-M   'P 1'
#
loop_
_entity.id
_entity.type
_entity.pdbx_description
1 polymer ?
#
loop_
_entity_poly.entity_id
_entity_poly.type
_entity_poly.pdbx_seq_one_letter_code
_entity_poly.pdbx_strand_id
1 'polypeptide(L)' 'EKDGRLMSIDSRPSDALAVALRLDCPIYVEDKVLKSSKMAGAAEKVNNEELRRWLEGLNDEDLGRYKM' A
#
# COMPACT_ATOMS: atom_id res chain seq x y z
N GLU A 1 0.45 -12.33 -15.38
CA GLU A 1 -0.01 -13.46 -16.20
C GLU A 1 1.12 -13.83 -17.15
N LYS A 2 1.48 -15.11 -17.21
CA LYS A 2 2.38 -15.61 -18.25
C LYS A 2 1.64 -16.73 -18.95
N ASP A 3 1.44 -16.60 -20.25
CA ASP A 3 0.76 -17.60 -21.08
C ASP A 3 -0.65 -17.97 -20.56
N GLY A 4 -1.45 -16.99 -20.14
CA GLY A 4 -2.81 -17.23 -19.63
C GLY A 4 -2.89 -17.77 -18.20
N ARG A 5 -1.76 -17.94 -17.51
CA ARG A 5 -1.72 -18.52 -16.16
C ARG A 5 -1.46 -17.46 -15.09
N LEU A 6 -2.25 -17.55 -14.03
CA LEU A 6 -2.00 -16.87 -12.75
C LEU A 6 -0.67 -17.36 -12.18
N MET A 7 0.18 -16.42 -11.76
CA MET A 7 1.47 -16.69 -11.16
C MET A 7 1.54 -16.06 -9.78
N SER A 8 1.92 -16.84 -8.78
CA SER A 8 2.25 -16.34 -7.45
C SER A 8 3.73 -15.97 -7.39
N ILE A 9 4.04 -14.76 -6.94
CA ILE A 9 5.41 -14.28 -6.75
C ILE A 9 5.53 -13.85 -5.29
N ASP A 10 6.52 -14.41 -4.59
CA ASP A 10 6.83 -13.96 -3.25
C ASP A 10 7.46 -12.55 -3.31
N SER A 11 6.94 -11.64 -2.49
CA SER A 11 7.37 -10.24 -2.47
C SER A 11 7.17 -9.64 -1.10
N ARG A 12 8.03 -8.68 -0.76
CA ARG A 12 7.83 -7.88 0.45
C ARG A 12 6.61 -6.97 0.26
N PRO A 13 5.87 -6.64 1.33
CA PRO A 13 4.68 -5.79 1.23
C PRO A 13 4.92 -4.45 0.54
N SER A 14 6.07 -3.81 0.75
CA SER A 14 6.42 -2.53 0.12
C SER A 14 6.53 -2.62 -1.40
N ASP A 15 7.13 -3.70 -1.91
CA ASP A 15 7.37 -3.89 -3.34
C ASP A 15 6.05 -4.22 -4.05
N ALA A 16 5.24 -5.10 -3.43
CA ALA A 16 3.91 -5.46 -3.92
C ALA A 16 2.99 -4.23 -4.01
N LEU A 17 2.98 -3.39 -2.97
CA LEU A 17 2.19 -2.17 -2.94
C LEU A 17 2.62 -1.18 -4.02
N ALA A 18 3.93 -0.98 -4.18
CA ALA A 18 4.47 -0.07 -5.18
C ALA A 18 4.08 -0.49 -6.62
N VAL A 19 4.14 -1.79 -6.92
CA VAL A 19 3.69 -2.32 -8.22
C VAL A 19 2.18 -2.14 -8.39
N ALA A 20 1.40 -2.48 -7.36
CA ALA A 20 -0.05 -2.38 -7.44
C ALA A 20 -0.52 -0.94 -7.71
N LEU A 21 0.08 0.06 -7.04
CA LEU A 21 -0.24 1.47 -7.24
C LEU A 21 0.12 1.98 -8.64
N ARG A 22 1.24 1.53 -9.23
CA ARG A 22 1.63 1.96 -10.59
C ARG A 22 0.73 1.41 -11.68
N LEU A 23 0.15 0.23 -11.45
CA LEU A 23 -0.65 -0.50 -12.42
C LEU A 23 -2.15 -0.46 -12.11
N ASP A 24 -2.56 0.37 -11.14
CA ASP A 24 -3.94 0.47 -10.66
C ASP A 24 -4.58 -0.90 -10.34
N CYS A 25 -3.79 -1.76 -9.69
CA CYS A 25 -4.21 -3.11 -9.34
C CYS A 25 -4.95 -3.13 -7.99
N PRO A 26 -5.98 -3.97 -7.84
CA PRO A 26 -6.64 -4.16 -6.55
C PRO A 26 -5.70 -4.80 -5.54
N ILE A 27 -5.73 -4.30 -4.30
CA ILE A 27 -4.91 -4.78 -3.19
C ILE A 27 -5.82 -5.53 -2.22
N TYR A 28 -5.40 -6.75 -1.87
CA TYR A 28 -6.10 -7.61 -0.90
C TYR A 28 -5.18 -7.93 0.27
N VAL A 29 -5.77 -8.09 1.45
CA VAL A 29 -5.06 -8.47 2.67
C VAL A 29 -5.83 -9.57 3.37
N GLU A 30 -5.12 -10.54 3.93
CA GLU A 30 -5.75 -11.60 4.71
C GLU A 30 -6.29 -11.06 6.04
N ASP A 31 -7.47 -11.55 6.45
CA ASP A 31 -8.12 -11.18 7.73
C ASP A 31 -7.20 -11.35 8.95
N LYS A 32 -6.33 -12.38 8.94
CA LYS A 32 -5.39 -12.63 10.04
C LYS A 32 -4.40 -11.47 10.21
N VAL A 33 -3.95 -10.88 9.09
CA VAL A 33 -3.01 -9.76 9.07
C VAL A 33 -3.70 -8.50 9.59
N LEU A 34 -4.96 -8.27 9.19
CA LEU A 34 -5.79 -7.18 9.72
C LEU A 34 -6.04 -7.30 11.23
N LYS A 35 -6.23 -8.53 11.74
CA LYS A 35 -6.40 -8.77 13.17
C LYS A 35 -5.12 -8.51 13.96
N SER A 36 -3.97 -8.91 13.42
CA SER A 36 -2.66 -8.67 14.06
C SER A 36 -2.20 -7.21 13.97
N SER A 37 -2.53 -6.50 12.90
CA SER A 37 -2.08 -5.11 12.70
C SER A 37 -2.76 -4.13 13.64
N LYS A 38 -3.96 -4.45 14.18
CA LYS A 38 -4.65 -3.63 15.19
C LYS A 38 -3.86 -3.41 16.48
N MET A 39 -2.84 -4.25 16.76
CA MET A 39 -2.00 -4.13 17.95
C MET A 39 -0.69 -3.36 17.69
N ALA A 40 -0.29 -3.16 16.42
CA ALA A 40 0.78 -2.25 16.05
C ALA A 40 0.15 -0.84 15.96
N GLY A 41 0.26 -0.08 17.05
CA GLY A 41 -0.41 1.21 17.22
C GLY A 41 -0.29 2.16 16.03
N ALA A 42 -1.34 2.97 15.86
CA ALA A 42 -1.53 4.02 14.84
C ALA A 42 -2.17 3.60 13.50
N ALA A 43 -3.16 2.70 13.54
CA ALA A 43 -4.38 2.93 12.76
C ALA A 43 -5.43 3.57 13.68
N GLU A 44 -5.05 4.67 14.36
CA GLU A 44 -6.05 5.64 14.78
C GLU A 44 -6.86 5.94 13.53
N LYS A 45 -8.19 5.73 13.59
CA LYS A 45 -9.11 5.78 12.45
C LYS A 45 -8.65 6.90 11.52
N VAL A 46 -7.95 6.54 10.45
CA VAL A 46 -7.38 7.57 9.59
C VAL A 46 -8.58 8.18 8.91
N ASN A 47 -9.05 9.30 9.44
CA ASN A 47 -10.12 10.06 8.85
C ASN A 47 -9.65 10.39 7.44
N ASN A 48 -10.46 10.10 6.42
CA ASN A 48 -10.09 10.33 5.03
C ASN A 48 -9.63 11.80 4.81
N GLU A 49 -10.18 12.70 5.62
CA GLU A 49 -9.83 14.13 5.67
C GLU A 49 -8.46 14.42 6.29
N GLU A 50 -8.09 13.73 7.37
CA GLU A 50 -6.75 13.84 7.98
C GLU A 50 -5.69 13.22 7.08
N LEU A 51 -6.00 12.09 6.42
CA LEU A 51 -5.12 11.50 5.42
C LEU A 51 -4.88 12.45 4.26
N ARG A 52 -5.95 13.08 3.73
CA ARG A 52 -5.86 14.07 2.67
C ARG A 52 -4.99 15.25 3.07
N ARG A 53 -5.22 15.82 4.25
CA ARG A 53 -4.43 16.95 4.75
C ARG A 53 -2.97 16.59 4.96
N TRP A 54 -2.69 15.37 5.42
CA TRP A 54 -1.32 14.87 5.55
C TRP A 54 -0.67 14.68 4.17
N LEU A 55 -1.37 14.10 3.20
CA LEU A 55 -0.90 13.92 1.83
C LEU A 55 -0.66 15.25 1.09
N GLU A 56 -1.53 16.24 1.30
CA GLU A 56 -1.40 17.60 0.73
C GLU A 56 -0.20 18.37 1.30
N GLY A 57 0.25 18.02 2.51
CA GLY A 57 1.41 18.62 3.17
C GLY A 57 2.74 17.93 2.86
N LEU A 58 2.74 16.84 2.08
CA LEU A 58 3.96 16.16 1.66
C LEU A 58 4.63 16.93 0.52
N ASN A 59 5.91 17.23 0.67
CA ASN A 59 6.72 17.78 -0.41
C ASN A 59 7.14 16.65 -1.37
N ASP A 60 7.52 17.00 -2.61
CA ASP A 60 8.01 16.04 -3.62
C ASP A 60 9.19 15.18 -3.13
N GLU A 61 9.95 15.63 -2.13
CA GLU A 61 11.02 14.86 -1.51
C GLU A 61 10.53 13.80 -0.51
N ASP A 62 9.38 14.02 0.13
CA ASP A 62 8.76 13.15 1.14
C ASP A 62 7.86 12.08 0.53
N LEU A 63 7.34 12.32 -0.69
CA LEU A 63 6.65 11.32 -1.51
C LEU A 63 7.56 10.13 -1.91
N GLY A 64 8.84 10.20 -1.52
CA GLY A 64 9.87 9.27 -1.90
C GLY A 64 10.26 9.53 -3.34
N ARG A 65 11.57 9.58 -3.60
CA ARG A 65 12.09 9.62 -4.97
C ARG A 65 11.86 8.29 -5.69
N TYR A 66 10.62 7.91 -5.89
CA TYR A 66 10.32 6.85 -6.82
C TYR A 66 10.36 7.45 -8.22
N LYS A 67 11.53 7.35 -8.85
CA LYS A 67 11.68 7.67 -10.27
C LYS A 67 10.63 6.90 -11.07
N MET A 68 9.74 7.65 -11.72
CA MET A 68 8.95 7.18 -12.86
C MET A 68 9.88 6.70 -13.98
#